data_AF-A0A432Q1Y0-F1
#
_entry.id   AF-A0A432Q1Y0-F1
#
_cell.length_a   1.000
_cell.length_b   1.000
_cell.length_c   1.000
_cell.angle_alpha   90.00
_cell.angle_beta   90.00
_cell.angle_gamma   90.00
#
_symmetry.space_group_name_H-M   'P 1'
#
loop_
_entity.id
_entity.type
_entity.pdbx_description
1 polymer ?
#
loop_
_entity_poly.entity_id
_entity_poly.type
_entity_poly.pdbx_seq_one_letter_code
_entity_poly.pdbx_strand_id
1 'polypeptide(L)'
;MPVSEVVVSRDELQILLNMENEISIMYPFYKHFQLLTAKPEEDGYRLKVFVGEYDFDREVERFDHFALEMPGYADFLECLVAGILKYKNEKDFIEKLKHYRSMTKRVYFCPDTNVIYHRFISNSSLFKQNEVLLVDTVKKEIEAALNYKYNPHQISELKNLVKYQKFLLDEWVNKRMKKSRKAAYIALREYRKVRDLAVEIESIEKSTRDSEYNDRIIIKSVRRFEKERNALPVLLTADVSMVDICELEGVEYFLFEYPHVISADYCNAEQMLELVYCLAVVFGVIRLNSTVVFGEFRGKSRHEELKLRFLDENMVEEFERDLRTCRKLMALGIEK
;
A
#
# COMPACT_ATOMS: atom_id res chain seq x y z
N MET A 1 -17.39 -27.96 8.13
CA MET A 1 -17.15 -27.29 9.42
C MET A 1 -17.69 -25.88 9.29
N PRO A 2 -18.53 -25.40 10.23
CA PRO A 2 -18.96 -24.01 10.21
C PRO A 2 -17.71 -23.12 10.34
N VAL A 3 -17.53 -22.22 9.39
CA VAL A 3 -16.34 -21.37 9.37
C VAL A 3 -16.72 -20.08 10.09
N SER A 4 -16.03 -19.78 11.18
CA SER A 4 -16.27 -18.54 11.94
C SER A 4 -15.60 -17.36 11.26
N GLU A 5 -16.38 -16.29 11.04
CA GLU A 5 -15.95 -15.06 10.41
C GLU A 5 -16.10 -13.87 11.35
N VAL A 6 -15.10 -13.02 11.41
CA VAL A 6 -15.11 -11.79 12.22
C VAL A 6 -14.63 -10.62 11.37
N VAL A 7 -15.32 -9.48 11.45
CA VAL A 7 -14.88 -8.23 10.81
C VAL A 7 -14.18 -7.35 11.84
N VAL A 8 -12.99 -6.89 11.48
CA VAL A 8 -12.08 -6.11 12.34
C VAL A 8 -11.52 -4.90 11.62
N SER A 9 -11.07 -3.89 12.35
CA SER A 9 -10.24 -2.82 11.78
C SER A 9 -8.80 -3.29 11.58
N ARG A 10 -7.99 -2.46 10.89
CA ARG A 10 -6.54 -2.65 10.78
C ARG A 10 -5.88 -2.83 12.16
N ASP A 11 -6.18 -1.94 13.10
CA ASP A 11 -5.51 -1.92 14.41
C ASP A 11 -5.90 -3.13 15.27
N GLU A 12 -7.15 -3.59 15.12
CA GLU A 12 -7.65 -4.79 15.80
C GLU A 12 -6.97 -6.07 15.31
N LEU A 13 -6.28 -6.04 14.15
CA LEU A 13 -5.47 -7.15 13.67
C LEU A 13 -4.30 -7.48 14.61
N GLN A 14 -3.86 -6.52 15.44
CA GLN A 14 -2.79 -6.73 16.42
C GLN A 14 -3.13 -7.88 17.38
N ILE A 15 -4.41 -8.07 17.68
CA ILE A 15 -4.87 -9.18 18.53
C ILE A 15 -4.49 -10.51 17.88
N LEU A 16 -4.72 -10.67 16.57
CA LEU A 16 -4.37 -11.88 15.84
C LEU A 16 -2.85 -12.09 15.81
N LEU A 17 -2.08 -11.02 15.56
CA LEU A 17 -0.62 -11.11 15.54
C LEU A 17 -0.03 -11.50 16.90
N ASN A 18 -0.65 -11.07 18.01
CA ASN A 18 -0.23 -11.39 19.37
C ASN A 18 -0.52 -12.83 19.79
N MET A 19 -1.45 -13.52 19.09
CA MET A 19 -1.79 -14.91 19.38
C MET A 19 -0.81 -15.91 18.77
N GLU A 20 0.04 -15.47 17.84
CA GLU A 20 0.94 -16.34 17.07
C GLU A 20 2.38 -16.22 17.57
N ASN A 21 3.01 -17.36 17.89
CA ASN A 21 4.43 -17.40 18.26
C ASN A 21 5.38 -17.18 17.08
N GLU A 22 4.91 -17.51 15.88
CA GLU A 22 5.58 -17.22 14.61
C GLU A 22 4.49 -17.02 13.56
N ILE A 23 4.57 -15.91 12.84
CA ILE A 23 3.63 -15.56 11.79
C ILE A 23 4.17 -16.09 10.47
N SER A 24 3.32 -16.76 9.70
CA SER A 24 3.57 -17.23 8.34
C SER A 24 2.51 -16.66 7.42
N ILE A 25 2.93 -15.86 6.44
CA ILE A 25 2.03 -15.23 5.46
C ILE A 25 2.22 -15.90 4.11
N MET A 26 1.12 -16.33 3.50
CA MET A 26 1.11 -16.97 2.19
C MET A 26 -0.03 -16.46 1.31
N TYR A 27 0.13 -16.60 0.00
CA TYR A 27 -0.93 -16.31 -0.96
C TYR A 27 -1.68 -17.60 -1.36
N PRO A 28 -2.99 -17.72 -1.08
CA PRO A 28 -3.68 -19.01 -1.14
C PRO A 28 -3.98 -19.54 -2.54
N PHE A 29 -3.89 -18.71 -3.59
CA PHE A 29 -4.21 -19.11 -4.96
C PHE A 29 -3.01 -19.66 -5.74
N TYR A 30 -1.79 -19.43 -5.26
CA TYR A 30 -0.56 -19.98 -5.82
C TYR A 30 -0.15 -21.25 -5.08
N LYS A 31 0.60 -22.12 -5.76
CA LYS A 31 0.99 -23.41 -5.18
C LYS A 31 2.07 -23.25 -4.12
N HIS A 32 1.77 -23.58 -2.86
CA HIS A 32 2.72 -23.53 -1.73
C HIS A 32 3.49 -22.19 -1.65
N PHE A 33 2.77 -21.09 -1.82
CA PHE A 33 3.37 -19.79 -2.05
C PHE A 33 3.47 -18.97 -0.77
N GLN A 34 4.45 -19.34 0.07
CA GLN A 34 4.76 -18.62 1.29
C GLN A 34 5.55 -17.35 0.98
N LEU A 35 5.02 -16.20 1.35
CA LEU A 35 5.62 -14.90 1.08
C LEU A 35 6.74 -14.60 2.07
N LEU A 36 6.42 -14.67 3.36
CA LEU A 36 7.34 -14.34 4.45
C LEU A 36 6.96 -15.04 5.75
N THR A 37 7.89 -15.10 6.69
CA THR A 37 7.63 -15.34 8.11
C THR A 37 8.07 -14.15 8.95
N ALA A 38 7.45 -14.01 10.12
CA ALA A 38 7.78 -13.00 11.11
C ALA A 38 7.79 -13.65 12.50
N LYS A 39 8.91 -13.57 13.21
CA LYS A 39 9.03 -14.05 14.59
C LYS A 39 9.05 -12.84 15.53
N PRO A 40 8.19 -12.79 16.56
CA PRO A 40 8.27 -11.75 17.58
C PRO A 40 9.68 -11.67 18.18
N GLU A 41 10.24 -10.46 18.23
CA GLU A 41 11.56 -10.17 18.80
C GLU A 41 11.53 -8.77 19.41
N GLU A 42 11.85 -8.66 20.70
CA GLU A 42 11.83 -7.40 21.47
C GLU A 42 10.49 -6.65 21.34
N ASP A 43 10.49 -5.47 20.70
CA ASP A 43 9.33 -4.59 20.49
C ASP A 43 8.72 -4.72 19.07
N GLY A 44 9.09 -5.76 18.33
CA GLY A 44 8.70 -5.94 16.94
C GLY A 44 8.87 -7.38 16.46
N TYR A 45 9.31 -7.52 15.20
CA TYR A 45 9.33 -8.79 14.48
C TYR A 45 10.58 -8.92 13.63
N ARG A 46 11.28 -10.05 13.76
CA ARG A 46 12.29 -10.49 12.82
C ARG A 46 11.64 -11.15 11.61
N LEU A 47 11.95 -10.65 10.43
CA LEU A 47 11.32 -11.06 9.19
C LEU A 47 12.23 -11.96 8.35
N LYS A 48 11.62 -12.86 7.57
CA LYS A 48 12.29 -13.65 6.54
C LYS A 48 11.40 -13.76 5.32
N VAL A 49 11.86 -13.20 4.19
CA VAL A 49 11.17 -13.27 2.89
C VAL A 49 11.61 -14.52 2.13
N PHE A 50 10.66 -15.22 1.49
CA PHE A 50 10.91 -16.50 0.81
C PHE A 50 10.70 -16.44 -0.71
N VAL A 51 10.14 -15.35 -1.23
CA VAL A 51 9.79 -15.21 -2.66
C VAL A 51 10.59 -14.11 -3.33
N GLY A 52 10.99 -14.37 -4.57
CA GLY A 52 11.56 -13.37 -5.48
C GLY A 52 10.73 -13.19 -6.75
N GLU A 53 11.23 -12.36 -7.65
CA GLU A 53 10.59 -12.06 -8.95
C GLU A 53 10.24 -13.34 -9.74
N TYR A 54 11.21 -14.23 -9.89
CA TYR A 54 11.05 -15.50 -10.59
C TYR A 54 9.93 -16.40 -10.02
N ASP A 55 9.71 -16.37 -8.71
CA ASP A 55 8.65 -17.17 -8.08
C ASP A 55 7.26 -16.67 -8.48
N PHE A 56 7.08 -15.35 -8.54
CA PHE A 56 5.83 -14.73 -8.98
C PHE A 56 5.58 -14.95 -10.46
N ASP A 57 6.56 -14.70 -11.33
CA ASP A 57 6.39 -14.80 -12.78
C ASP A 57 5.88 -16.19 -13.19
N ARG A 58 6.48 -17.25 -12.64
CA ARG A 58 6.09 -18.64 -12.88
C ARG A 58 4.62 -18.95 -12.51
N GLU A 59 4.09 -18.27 -11.50
CA GLU A 59 2.70 -18.45 -11.06
C GLU A 59 1.74 -17.54 -11.82
N VAL A 60 2.11 -16.28 -12.07
CA VAL A 60 1.30 -15.27 -12.78
C VAL A 60 1.02 -15.68 -14.23
N GLU A 61 2.00 -16.23 -14.95
CA GLU A 61 1.86 -16.69 -16.34
C GLU A 61 0.71 -17.68 -16.55
N ARG A 62 0.33 -18.41 -15.50
CA ARG A 62 -0.76 -19.40 -15.54
C ARG A 62 -2.16 -18.78 -15.62
N PHE A 63 -2.26 -17.47 -15.42
CA PHE A 63 -3.53 -16.75 -15.36
C PHE A 63 -3.88 -16.03 -16.67
N ASP A 64 -3.07 -16.14 -17.72
CA ASP A 64 -3.36 -15.64 -19.07
C ASP A 64 -3.86 -14.18 -19.03
N HIS A 65 -5.05 -13.88 -19.58
CA HIS A 65 -5.62 -12.53 -19.59
C HIS A 65 -5.99 -11.96 -18.20
N PHE A 66 -5.96 -12.79 -17.13
CA PHE A 66 -6.07 -12.35 -15.74
C PHE A 66 -4.73 -12.14 -15.04
N ALA A 67 -3.58 -12.31 -15.72
CA ALA A 67 -2.26 -12.12 -15.12
C ALA A 67 -2.13 -10.77 -14.38
N LEU A 68 -2.65 -9.69 -14.97
CA LEU A 68 -2.63 -8.35 -14.36
C LEU A 68 -3.51 -8.21 -13.11
N GLU A 69 -4.48 -9.09 -12.89
CA GLU A 69 -5.34 -9.09 -11.71
C GLU A 69 -4.77 -9.92 -10.56
N MET A 70 -3.81 -10.81 -10.87
CA MET A 70 -3.10 -11.58 -9.87
C MET A 70 -1.94 -10.78 -9.27
N PRO A 71 -1.60 -10.97 -7.98
CA PRO A 71 -0.47 -10.27 -7.36
C PRO A 71 0.86 -10.71 -7.98
N GLY A 72 1.62 -9.75 -8.49
CA GLY A 72 2.99 -9.98 -8.98
C GLY A 72 4.06 -9.54 -7.99
N TYR A 73 5.32 -9.70 -8.36
CA TYR A 73 6.45 -9.27 -7.53
C TYR A 73 6.46 -7.76 -7.29
N ALA A 74 6.10 -6.95 -8.29
CA ALA A 74 5.97 -5.50 -8.13
C ALA A 74 4.94 -5.14 -7.05
N ASP A 75 3.78 -5.82 -7.00
CA ASP A 75 2.78 -5.58 -5.96
C ASP A 75 3.30 -5.97 -4.56
N PHE A 76 4.06 -7.06 -4.48
CA PHE A 76 4.70 -7.49 -3.23
C PHE A 76 5.75 -6.46 -2.76
N LEU A 77 6.62 -6.02 -3.65
CA LEU A 77 7.64 -5.00 -3.37
C LEU A 77 7.01 -3.68 -2.93
N GLU A 78 5.96 -3.23 -3.62
CA GLU A 78 5.20 -2.04 -3.21
C GLU A 78 4.61 -2.18 -1.80
N CYS A 79 4.05 -3.35 -1.45
CA CYS A 79 3.54 -3.60 -0.09
C CYS A 79 4.68 -3.55 0.95
N LEU A 80 5.85 -4.08 0.60
CA LEU A 80 7.02 -4.02 1.47
C LEU A 80 7.48 -2.57 1.65
N VAL A 81 7.59 -1.76 0.60
CA VAL A 81 7.96 -0.33 0.69
C VAL A 81 6.91 0.48 1.45
N ALA A 82 5.62 0.21 1.24
CA ALA A 82 4.55 0.92 1.93
C ALA A 82 4.44 0.57 3.42
N GLY A 83 4.99 -0.56 3.86
CA GLY A 83 4.92 -1.06 5.24
C GLY A 83 6.24 -0.99 6.01
N ILE A 84 7.30 -1.59 5.46
CA ILE A 84 8.53 -1.94 6.20
C ILE A 84 9.83 -1.46 5.55
N LEU A 85 9.93 -1.46 4.21
CA LEU A 85 11.15 -1.14 3.48
C LEU A 85 11.27 0.36 3.29
N LYS A 86 12.50 0.83 3.35
CA LYS A 86 12.89 2.19 3.00
C LYS A 86 13.52 2.20 1.62
N TYR A 87 13.48 3.34 0.94
CA TYR A 87 14.28 3.53 -0.27
C TYR A 87 15.76 3.40 0.04
N LYS A 88 16.51 2.83 -0.90
CA LYS A 88 17.95 2.60 -0.78
C LYS A 88 18.71 3.90 -0.51
N ASN A 89 18.29 4.98 -1.16
CA ASN A 89 18.88 6.32 -1.06
C ASN A 89 18.10 7.26 -0.12
N GLU A 90 17.34 6.74 0.85
CA GLU A 90 16.62 7.58 1.82
C GLU A 90 17.58 8.45 2.65
N LYS A 91 18.78 7.94 3.00
CA LYS A 91 19.80 8.72 3.71
C LYS A 91 20.27 9.93 2.90
N ASP A 92 20.47 9.75 1.61
CA ASP A 92 20.87 10.81 0.69
C ASP A 92 19.77 11.87 0.58
N PHE A 93 18.50 11.43 0.57
CA PHE A 93 17.36 12.34 0.64
C PHE A 93 17.36 13.16 1.93
N ILE A 94 17.61 12.53 3.08
CA ILE A 94 17.67 13.22 4.38
C ILE A 94 18.79 14.26 4.42
N GLU A 95 19.94 13.98 3.80
CA GLU A 95 21.03 14.95 3.67
C GLU A 95 20.64 16.12 2.77
N LYS A 96 20.08 15.85 1.58
CA LYS A 96 19.55 16.89 0.70
C LYS A 96 18.45 17.73 1.36
N LEU A 97 17.59 17.11 2.15
CA LEU A 97 16.55 17.79 2.91
C LEU A 97 17.11 18.83 3.88
N LYS A 98 18.26 18.57 4.51
CA LYS A 98 18.96 19.56 5.35
C LYS A 98 19.43 20.75 4.52
N HIS A 99 20.00 20.50 3.34
CA HIS A 99 20.42 21.56 2.42
C HIS A 99 19.24 22.40 1.96
N TYR A 100 18.16 21.78 1.49
CA TYR A 100 16.94 22.47 1.07
C TYR A 100 16.37 23.37 2.16
N ARG A 101 16.33 22.90 3.40
CA ARG A 101 15.82 23.70 4.54
C ARG A 101 16.75 24.83 4.97
N SER A 102 18.03 24.78 4.61
CA SER A 102 18.98 25.86 4.87
C SER A 102 18.94 26.98 3.82
N MET A 103 18.24 26.77 2.71
CA MET A 103 18.12 27.77 1.64
C MET A 103 17.26 28.96 2.08
N THR A 104 17.56 30.13 1.51
CA THR A 104 16.74 31.34 1.68
C THR A 104 15.40 31.24 0.95
N LYS A 105 15.38 30.50 -0.17
CA LYS A 105 14.16 30.24 -0.96
C LYS A 105 13.33 29.15 -0.28
N ARG A 106 12.02 29.36 -0.17
CA ARG A 106 11.11 28.35 0.39
C ARG A 106 11.05 27.13 -0.52
N VAL A 107 11.30 25.94 0.04
CA VAL A 107 11.28 24.67 -0.68
C VAL A 107 9.96 23.94 -0.44
N TYR A 108 9.42 23.33 -1.49
CA TYR A 108 8.25 22.44 -1.42
C TYR A 108 8.59 21.08 -2.03
N PHE A 109 8.01 20.01 -1.50
CA PHE A 109 8.20 18.65 -2.00
C PHE A 109 6.94 18.15 -2.68
N CYS A 110 7.03 17.82 -3.96
CA CYS A 110 5.90 17.41 -4.77
C CYS A 110 5.96 15.91 -5.05
N PRO A 111 5.26 15.05 -4.28
CA PRO A 111 5.19 13.63 -4.60
C PRO A 111 4.42 13.38 -5.89
N ASP A 112 4.97 12.49 -6.72
CA ASP A 112 4.23 11.86 -7.80
C ASP A 112 3.20 10.85 -7.25
N THR A 113 2.43 10.27 -8.16
CA THR A 113 1.41 9.29 -7.79
C THR A 113 2.05 8.04 -7.16
N ASN A 114 3.21 7.57 -7.65
CA ASN A 114 3.90 6.40 -7.11
C ASN A 114 4.37 6.58 -5.66
N VAL A 115 4.96 7.73 -5.31
CA VAL A 115 5.37 8.08 -3.95
C VAL A 115 4.18 8.13 -2.99
N ILE A 116 2.99 8.50 -3.47
CA ILE A 116 1.73 8.38 -2.72
C ILE A 116 1.34 6.90 -2.53
N TYR A 117 1.46 6.05 -3.55
CA TYR A 117 1.24 4.60 -3.41
C TYR A 117 2.22 3.96 -2.42
N HIS A 118 3.47 4.43 -2.38
CA HIS A 118 4.50 3.96 -1.45
C HIS A 118 4.36 4.51 -0.03
N ARG A 119 3.41 5.43 0.20
CA ARG A 119 3.13 6.02 1.52
C ARG A 119 4.32 6.68 2.20
N PHE A 120 5.29 7.12 1.39
CA PHE A 120 6.56 7.65 1.90
C PHE A 120 6.36 8.90 2.77
N ILE A 121 5.40 9.75 2.42
CA ILE A 121 5.17 11.02 3.11
C ILE A 121 4.68 10.78 4.55
N SER A 122 3.65 9.95 4.76
CA SER A 122 3.15 9.68 6.12
C SER A 122 4.03 8.73 6.92
N ASN A 123 4.80 7.86 6.26
CA ASN A 123 5.71 6.93 6.94
C ASN A 123 7.03 7.60 7.36
N SER A 124 7.41 8.70 6.72
CA SER A 124 8.60 9.46 7.08
C SER A 124 8.16 10.70 7.88
N SER A 125 8.59 10.81 9.14
CA SER A 125 8.38 12.03 9.95
C SER A 125 9.18 13.24 9.46
N LEU A 126 9.60 13.20 8.18
CA LEU A 126 10.51 14.14 7.55
C LEU A 126 9.81 15.42 7.10
N PHE A 127 8.52 15.37 6.78
CA PHE A 127 7.79 16.51 6.19
C PHE A 127 7.02 17.30 7.24
N LYS A 128 7.11 18.64 7.17
CA LYS A 128 6.37 19.54 8.04
C LYS A 128 5.12 20.09 7.34
N GLN A 129 4.25 20.71 8.14
CA GLN A 129 3.09 21.42 7.64
C GLN A 129 3.48 22.44 6.55
N ASN A 130 2.75 22.41 5.43
CA ASN A 130 2.94 23.30 4.28
C ASN A 130 4.32 23.20 3.61
N GLU A 131 5.02 22.06 3.75
CA GLU A 131 6.21 21.72 2.96
C GLU A 131 5.88 20.78 1.78
N VAL A 132 4.70 20.14 1.77
CA VAL A 132 4.27 19.27 0.67
C VAL A 132 3.44 20.05 -0.34
N LEU A 133 3.68 19.82 -1.63
CA LEU A 133 2.91 20.38 -2.75
C LEU A 133 2.14 19.24 -3.43
N LEU A 134 0.82 19.33 -3.51
CA LEU A 134 0.00 18.33 -4.22
C LEU A 134 -0.58 18.94 -5.49
N VAL A 135 -0.29 18.33 -6.63
CA VAL A 135 -0.95 18.67 -7.89
C VAL A 135 -2.26 17.88 -7.96
N ASP A 136 -3.36 18.56 -8.28
CA ASP A 136 -4.69 17.94 -8.36
C ASP A 136 -4.77 16.78 -9.39
N THR A 137 -3.88 16.72 -10.38
CA THR A 137 -3.71 15.58 -11.29
C THR A 137 -3.48 14.28 -10.53
N VAL A 138 -2.67 14.28 -9.47
CA VAL A 138 -2.42 13.08 -8.64
C VAL A 138 -3.73 12.55 -8.04
N LYS A 139 -4.56 13.45 -7.52
CA LYS A 139 -5.90 13.09 -7.01
C LYS A 139 -6.78 12.50 -8.11
N LYS A 140 -6.80 13.14 -9.29
CA LYS A 140 -7.62 12.70 -10.43
C LYS A 140 -7.20 11.31 -10.93
N GLU A 141 -5.90 10.99 -10.90
CA GLU A 141 -5.39 9.65 -11.25
C GLU A 141 -5.85 8.59 -10.26
N ILE A 142 -5.76 8.87 -8.96
CA ILE A 142 -6.26 8.00 -7.91
C ILE A 142 -7.76 7.78 -8.09
N GLU A 143 -8.55 8.85 -8.28
CA GLU A 143 -10.00 8.78 -8.48
C GLU A 143 -10.40 7.98 -9.72
N ALA A 144 -9.68 8.15 -10.83
CA ALA A 144 -9.91 7.40 -12.07
C ALA A 144 -9.73 5.88 -11.86
N ALA A 145 -8.87 5.47 -10.93
CA ALA A 145 -8.61 4.07 -10.62
C ALA A 145 -9.62 3.43 -9.65
N LEU A 146 -10.52 4.16 -8.98
CA LEU A 146 -11.33 3.63 -7.86
C LEU A 146 -12.47 2.67 -8.25
N ASN A 147 -13.00 2.78 -9.47
CA ASN A 147 -14.35 2.29 -9.78
C ASN A 147 -14.41 0.95 -10.53
N TYR A 148 -13.29 0.26 -10.74
CA TYR A 148 -13.28 -1.03 -11.42
C TYR A 148 -13.59 -2.17 -10.46
N LYS A 149 -14.59 -2.99 -10.80
CA LYS A 149 -15.05 -4.13 -10.02
C LYS A 149 -15.14 -5.38 -10.89
N TYR A 150 -14.88 -6.54 -10.30
CA TYR A 150 -15.13 -7.81 -10.95
C TYR A 150 -16.62 -8.02 -11.14
N ASN A 151 -17.01 -8.38 -12.36
CA ASN A 151 -18.33 -8.94 -12.60
C ASN A 151 -18.35 -10.46 -12.24
N PRO A 152 -19.53 -11.07 -12.07
CA PRO A 152 -19.63 -12.49 -11.72
C PRO A 152 -19.00 -13.44 -12.74
N HIS A 153 -19.00 -13.08 -14.03
CA HIS A 153 -18.41 -13.90 -15.09
C HIS A 153 -16.89 -13.95 -14.95
N GLN A 154 -16.24 -12.80 -14.77
CA GLN A 154 -14.80 -12.71 -14.53
C GLN A 154 -14.35 -13.55 -13.32
N ILE A 155 -15.12 -13.52 -12.22
CA ILE A 155 -14.84 -14.37 -11.06
C ILE A 155 -14.98 -15.86 -11.40
N SER A 156 -15.99 -16.23 -12.20
CA SER A 156 -16.15 -17.61 -12.64
C SER A 156 -14.99 -18.08 -13.52
N GLU A 157 -14.50 -17.23 -14.42
CA GLU A 157 -13.32 -17.52 -15.25
C GLU A 157 -12.07 -17.66 -14.40
N LEU A 158 -11.84 -16.73 -13.47
CA LEU A 158 -10.71 -16.77 -12.54
C LEU A 158 -10.73 -18.04 -11.67
N LYS A 159 -11.90 -18.47 -11.22
CA LYS A 159 -12.09 -19.74 -10.49
C LYS A 159 -11.72 -20.98 -11.29
N ASN A 160 -11.76 -20.93 -12.62
CA ASN A 160 -11.32 -22.04 -13.48
C ASN A 160 -9.79 -22.09 -13.59
N LEU A 161 -9.11 -20.95 -13.42
CA LEU A 161 -7.65 -20.84 -13.46
C LEU A 161 -7.00 -21.16 -12.10
N VAL A 162 -7.68 -20.83 -10.99
CA VAL A 162 -7.21 -21.12 -9.64
C VAL A 162 -7.36 -22.60 -9.29
N LYS A 163 -6.23 -23.28 -9.02
CA LYS A 163 -6.20 -24.70 -8.64
C LYS A 163 -6.58 -24.96 -7.18
N TYR A 164 -6.30 -24.00 -6.28
CA TYR A 164 -6.41 -24.19 -4.83
C TYR A 164 -7.36 -23.17 -4.20
N GLN A 165 -8.19 -23.61 -3.26
CA GLN A 165 -9.03 -22.71 -2.45
C GLN A 165 -9.90 -21.74 -3.27
N LYS A 166 -10.34 -22.13 -4.47
CA LYS A 166 -11.14 -21.30 -5.40
C LYS A 166 -12.41 -20.68 -4.79
N PHE A 167 -12.94 -21.29 -3.72
CA PHE A 167 -14.11 -20.78 -3.00
C PHE A 167 -13.85 -19.43 -2.30
N LEU A 168 -12.59 -19.06 -2.03
CA LEU A 168 -12.28 -17.74 -1.47
C LEU A 168 -12.60 -16.60 -2.45
N LEU A 169 -12.60 -16.86 -3.76
CA LEU A 169 -12.96 -15.88 -4.79
C LEU A 169 -14.44 -15.47 -4.76
N ASP A 170 -15.31 -16.21 -4.06
CA ASP A 170 -16.71 -15.81 -3.86
C ASP A 170 -16.84 -14.46 -3.14
N GLU A 171 -15.86 -14.13 -2.30
CA GLU A 171 -15.80 -12.84 -1.60
C GLU A 171 -15.54 -11.66 -2.55
N TRP A 172 -15.03 -11.92 -3.76
CA TRP A 172 -14.65 -10.87 -4.73
C TRP A 172 -15.74 -10.55 -5.75
N VAL A 173 -16.87 -11.26 -5.74
CA VAL A 173 -17.98 -11.00 -6.67
C VAL A 173 -18.52 -9.58 -6.45
N ASN A 174 -18.55 -8.78 -7.52
CA ASN A 174 -18.92 -7.36 -7.50
C ASN A 174 -18.03 -6.49 -6.59
N LYS A 175 -16.79 -6.93 -6.35
CA LYS A 175 -15.79 -6.21 -5.57
C LYS A 175 -14.65 -5.68 -6.40
N ARG A 176 -13.83 -4.81 -5.80
CA ARG A 176 -12.79 -4.04 -6.49
C ARG A 176 -11.72 -4.95 -7.10
N MET A 177 -11.36 -4.63 -8.34
CA MET A 177 -10.20 -5.20 -9.05
C MET A 177 -8.89 -4.74 -8.40
N LYS A 178 -7.76 -5.41 -8.71
CA LYS A 178 -6.47 -5.15 -8.02
C LYS A 178 -6.07 -3.68 -8.04
N LYS A 179 -6.07 -3.05 -9.22
CA LYS A 179 -5.76 -1.61 -9.38
C LYS A 179 -6.66 -0.71 -8.52
N SER A 180 -7.96 -1.00 -8.49
CA SER A 180 -8.93 -0.28 -7.65
C SER A 180 -8.70 -0.48 -6.16
N ARG A 181 -8.26 -1.66 -5.74
CA ARG A 181 -7.93 -1.95 -4.33
C ARG A 181 -6.72 -1.13 -3.89
N LYS A 182 -5.64 -1.12 -4.70
CA LYS A 182 -4.46 -0.28 -4.45
C LYS A 182 -4.86 1.21 -4.36
N ALA A 183 -5.64 1.70 -5.32
CA ALA A 183 -6.09 3.10 -5.32
C ALA A 183 -6.94 3.46 -4.10
N ALA A 184 -7.94 2.64 -3.75
CA ALA A 184 -8.90 2.94 -2.69
C ALA A 184 -8.32 2.79 -1.28
N TYR A 185 -7.50 1.77 -1.05
CA TYR A 185 -7.06 1.38 0.29
C TYR A 185 -5.64 1.86 0.63
N ILE A 186 -4.80 2.09 -0.37
CA ILE A 186 -3.44 2.60 -0.18
C ILE A 186 -3.38 4.08 -0.56
N ALA A 187 -3.46 4.40 -1.85
CA ALA A 187 -3.19 5.74 -2.35
C ALA A 187 -4.18 6.80 -1.85
N LEU A 188 -5.50 6.52 -1.89
CA LEU A 188 -6.50 7.48 -1.40
C LEU A 188 -6.42 7.69 0.12
N ARG A 189 -6.08 6.63 0.87
CA ARG A 189 -5.87 6.74 2.33
C ARG A 189 -4.64 7.60 2.62
N GLU A 190 -3.56 7.40 1.87
CA GLU A 190 -2.35 8.23 1.97
C GLU A 190 -2.62 9.68 1.58
N TYR A 191 -3.22 9.90 0.41
CA TYR A 191 -3.56 11.23 -0.09
C TYR A 191 -4.33 12.03 0.95
N ARG A 192 -5.32 11.42 1.62
CA ARG A 192 -6.10 12.09 2.68
C ARG A 192 -5.21 12.54 3.85
N LYS A 193 -4.26 11.71 4.30
CA LYS A 193 -3.32 12.06 5.37
C LYS A 193 -2.37 13.18 4.92
N VAL A 194 -1.85 13.10 3.70
CA VAL A 194 -0.88 14.05 3.15
C VAL A 194 -1.51 15.40 2.84
N ARG A 195 -2.75 15.41 2.36
CA ARG A 195 -3.48 16.63 2.04
C ARG A 195 -3.54 17.60 3.22
N ASP A 196 -3.71 17.07 4.43
CA ASP A 196 -3.79 17.90 5.63
C ASP A 196 -2.45 18.60 5.95
N LEU A 197 -1.33 18.11 5.39
CA LEU A 197 0.01 18.70 5.49
C LEU A 197 0.40 19.56 4.27
N ALA A 198 -0.40 19.54 3.19
CA ALA A 198 0.03 19.99 1.88
C ALA A 198 -0.62 21.31 1.43
N VAL A 199 0.06 21.97 0.49
CA VAL A 199 -0.51 23.02 -0.35
C VAL A 199 -0.99 22.36 -1.64
N GLU A 200 -2.28 22.42 -1.93
CA GLU A 200 -2.83 21.93 -3.20
C GLU A 200 -2.69 23.00 -4.29
N ILE A 201 -2.31 22.59 -5.50
CA ILE A 201 -2.29 23.43 -6.69
C ILE A 201 -3.08 22.81 -7.82
N GLU A 202 -3.75 23.67 -8.59
CA GLU A 202 -4.45 23.25 -9.79
C GLU A 202 -3.44 22.88 -10.89
N SER A 203 -3.79 21.89 -11.71
CA SER A 203 -3.07 21.56 -12.91
C SER A 203 -3.17 22.66 -13.97
N ILE A 204 -2.19 22.74 -14.86
CA ILE A 204 -2.24 23.65 -16.03
C ILE A 204 -3.28 23.21 -17.06
N GLU A 205 -3.59 21.91 -17.09
CA GLU A 205 -4.45 21.27 -18.08
C GLU A 205 -5.33 20.20 -17.43
N LYS A 206 -6.38 19.75 -18.12
CA LYS A 206 -7.20 18.65 -17.62
C LYS A 206 -6.44 17.33 -17.73
N SER A 207 -6.43 16.58 -16.64
CA SER A 207 -5.87 15.22 -16.61
C SER A 207 -6.59 14.32 -17.60
N THR A 208 -5.84 13.35 -18.12
CA THR A 208 -6.27 12.44 -19.19
C THR A 208 -6.19 10.99 -18.73
N ARG A 209 -6.51 10.05 -19.64
CA ARG A 209 -6.31 8.61 -19.39
C ARG A 209 -4.89 8.14 -19.69
N ASP A 210 -4.07 9.00 -20.28
CA ASP A 210 -2.68 8.73 -20.62
C ASP A 210 -1.80 9.15 -19.43
N SER A 211 -1.10 8.20 -18.83
CA SER A 211 -0.25 8.43 -17.66
C SER A 211 0.96 9.30 -18.00
N GLU A 212 1.62 9.06 -19.15
CA GLU A 212 2.79 9.85 -19.55
C GLU A 212 2.39 11.31 -19.80
N TYR A 213 1.19 11.52 -20.35
CA TYR A 213 0.65 12.87 -20.51
C TYR A 213 0.38 13.53 -19.16
N ASN A 214 -0.16 12.79 -18.19
CA ASN A 214 -0.40 13.30 -16.84
C ASN A 214 0.90 13.66 -16.11
N ASP A 215 1.98 12.90 -16.28
CA ASP A 215 3.29 13.21 -15.72
C ASP A 215 3.80 14.57 -16.23
N ARG A 216 3.64 14.82 -17.53
CA ARG A 216 3.95 16.13 -18.13
C ARG A 216 3.08 17.25 -17.55
N ILE A 217 1.79 17.00 -17.33
CA ILE A 217 0.89 17.97 -16.70
C ILE A 217 1.39 18.30 -15.28
N ILE A 218 1.76 17.28 -14.49
CA ILE A 218 2.27 17.46 -13.12
C ILE A 218 3.51 18.37 -13.14
N ILE A 219 4.52 18.01 -13.94
CA ILE A 219 5.80 18.74 -13.98
C ILE A 219 5.62 20.18 -14.47
N LYS A 220 4.82 20.41 -15.51
CA LYS A 220 4.54 21.77 -15.98
C LYS A 220 3.76 22.61 -14.96
N SER A 221 2.88 21.98 -14.19
CA SER A 221 2.13 22.65 -13.11
C SER A 221 3.06 23.05 -11.96
N VAL A 222 4.02 22.18 -11.62
CA VAL A 222 5.09 22.46 -10.66
C VAL A 222 5.98 23.61 -11.14
N ARG A 223 6.38 23.60 -12.41
CA ARG A 223 7.19 24.68 -13.02
C ARG A 223 6.46 26.03 -13.04
N ARG A 224 5.16 26.03 -13.29
CA ARG A 224 4.32 27.23 -13.16
C ARG A 224 4.35 27.77 -11.73
N PHE A 225 4.12 26.90 -10.75
CA PHE A 225 4.12 27.28 -9.33
C PHE A 225 5.47 27.89 -8.90
N GLU A 226 6.58 27.31 -9.36
CA GLU A 226 7.93 27.86 -9.10
C GLU A 226 8.04 29.33 -9.53
N LYS A 227 7.59 29.65 -10.75
CA LYS A 227 7.64 30.99 -11.33
C LYS A 227 6.73 31.97 -10.60
N GLU A 228 5.51 31.54 -10.25
CA GLU A 228 4.50 32.39 -9.62
C GLU A 228 4.80 32.70 -8.15
N ARG A 229 5.34 31.73 -7.40
CA ARG A 229 5.54 31.83 -5.95
C ARG A 229 6.97 32.18 -5.55
N ASN A 230 7.88 32.29 -6.50
CA ASN A 230 9.32 32.42 -6.24
C ASN A 230 9.80 31.40 -5.19
N ALA A 231 9.31 30.17 -5.28
CA ALA A 231 9.63 29.04 -4.41
C ALA A 231 10.41 27.98 -5.19
N LEU A 232 11.05 27.02 -4.52
CA LEU A 232 11.73 25.88 -5.17
C LEU A 232 10.91 24.61 -4.91
N PRO A 233 10.09 24.15 -5.85
CA PRO A 233 9.53 22.81 -5.75
C PRO A 233 10.57 21.77 -6.14
N VAL A 234 10.60 20.66 -5.41
CA VAL A 234 11.40 19.47 -5.68
C VAL A 234 10.43 18.33 -5.93
N LEU A 235 10.42 17.80 -7.15
CA LEU A 235 9.62 16.64 -7.47
C LEU A 235 10.20 15.39 -6.78
N LEU A 236 9.35 14.61 -6.13
CA LEU A 236 9.71 13.33 -5.53
C LEU A 236 9.12 12.22 -6.38
N THR A 237 9.96 11.35 -6.93
CA THR A 237 9.52 10.26 -7.81
C THR A 237 10.31 8.99 -7.55
N ALA A 238 9.73 7.84 -7.86
CA ALA A 238 10.43 6.56 -7.97
C ALA A 238 10.45 6.05 -9.44
N ASP A 239 10.10 6.90 -10.40
CA ASP A 239 10.01 6.59 -11.82
C ASP A 239 11.12 7.32 -12.60
N VAL A 240 11.94 6.54 -13.29
CA VAL A 240 13.04 7.06 -14.11
C VAL A 240 12.53 7.88 -15.29
N SER A 241 11.37 7.53 -15.87
CA SER A 241 10.81 8.28 -17.00
C SER A 241 10.41 9.71 -16.60
N MET A 242 10.05 9.91 -15.33
CA MET A 242 9.67 11.21 -14.79
C MET A 242 10.89 12.14 -14.62
N VAL A 243 12.08 11.57 -14.46
CA VAL A 243 13.35 12.30 -14.39
C VAL A 243 13.64 13.00 -15.72
N ASP A 244 13.51 12.28 -16.84
CA ASP A 244 13.76 12.83 -18.17
C ASP A 244 12.90 14.08 -18.43
N ILE A 245 11.62 14.03 -18.03
CA ILE A 245 10.70 15.17 -18.18
C ILE A 245 11.09 16.33 -17.26
N CYS A 246 11.54 16.04 -16.03
CA CYS A 246 12.02 17.08 -15.10
C CYS A 246 13.25 17.81 -15.63
N GLU A 247 14.21 17.07 -16.19
CA GLU A 247 15.42 17.65 -16.77
C GLU A 247 15.08 18.54 -17.97
N LEU A 248 14.17 18.09 -18.85
CA LEU A 248 13.71 18.87 -20.01
C LEU A 248 13.01 20.17 -19.60
N GLU A 249 12.19 20.16 -18.54
CA GLU A 249 11.44 21.33 -18.07
C GLU A 249 12.24 22.20 -17.07
N GLY A 250 13.41 21.72 -16.64
CA GLY A 250 14.29 22.38 -15.66
C GLY A 250 13.67 22.44 -14.27
N VAL A 251 13.03 21.36 -13.83
CA VAL A 251 12.43 21.19 -12.50
C VAL A 251 13.36 20.35 -11.62
N GLU A 252 13.64 20.83 -10.40
CA GLU A 252 14.45 20.08 -9.44
C GLU A 252 13.72 18.80 -9.00
N TYR A 253 14.46 17.71 -8.82
CA TYR A 253 13.87 16.41 -8.51
C TYR A 253 14.73 15.57 -7.57
N PHE A 254 14.09 14.58 -6.96
CA PHE A 254 14.75 13.50 -6.24
C PHE A 254 14.16 12.17 -6.71
N LEU A 255 14.99 11.35 -7.35
CA LEU A 255 14.65 9.98 -7.74
C LEU A 255 14.96 9.04 -6.57
N PHE A 256 13.93 8.38 -6.05
CA PHE A 256 14.07 7.31 -5.06
C PHE A 256 14.42 5.98 -5.73
N GLU A 257 15.35 5.26 -5.13
CA GLU A 257 15.76 3.94 -5.58
C GLU A 257 15.15 2.84 -4.70
N TYR A 258 14.53 1.85 -5.33
CA TYR A 258 14.12 0.63 -4.63
C TYR A 258 15.35 -0.14 -4.12
N PRO A 259 15.25 -0.83 -2.97
CA PRO A 259 16.31 -1.70 -2.50
C PRO A 259 16.49 -2.89 -3.46
N HIS A 260 17.73 -3.13 -3.90
CA HIS A 260 18.07 -4.25 -4.80
C HIS A 260 17.94 -5.63 -4.13
N VAL A 261 18.12 -5.68 -2.81
CA VAL A 261 17.93 -6.88 -2.00
C VAL A 261 16.83 -6.59 -1.01
N ILE A 262 15.77 -7.38 -1.04
CA ILE A 262 14.74 -7.36 0.00
C ILE A 262 15.36 -8.06 1.23
N SER A 263 16.08 -7.30 2.05
CA SER A 263 16.45 -7.69 3.42
C SER A 263 15.65 -6.85 4.41
N ALA A 264 14.34 -7.11 4.47
CA ALA A 264 13.60 -6.67 5.64
C ALA A 264 13.92 -7.68 6.75
N ASP A 265 14.92 -7.37 7.58
CA ASP A 265 15.33 -8.27 8.66
C ASP A 265 14.50 -8.02 9.93
N TYR A 266 14.01 -6.78 10.13
CA TYR A 266 13.25 -6.38 11.30
C TYR A 266 12.18 -5.34 10.95
N CYS A 267 11.04 -5.38 11.63
CA CYS A 267 10.05 -4.30 11.65
C CYS A 267 9.41 -4.16 13.03
N ASN A 268 8.97 -2.96 13.39
CA ASN A 268 8.18 -2.75 14.62
C ASN A 268 6.72 -3.22 14.44
N ALA A 269 5.95 -3.24 15.53
CA ALA A 269 4.57 -3.72 15.48
C ALA A 269 3.64 -2.95 14.53
N GLU A 270 3.73 -1.62 14.48
CA GLU A 270 2.91 -0.80 13.58
C GLU A 270 3.27 -1.08 12.10
N GLN A 271 4.55 -1.23 11.80
CA GLN A 271 5.02 -1.59 10.46
C GLN A 271 4.56 -3.00 10.07
N MET A 272 4.53 -3.95 11.00
CA MET A 272 4.01 -5.30 10.77
C MET A 272 2.51 -5.28 10.48
N LEU A 273 1.72 -4.56 11.28
CA LEU A 273 0.29 -4.36 11.03
C LEU A 273 0.04 -3.79 9.64
N GLU A 274 0.82 -2.79 9.28
CA GLU A 274 0.69 -2.11 8.01
C GLU A 274 1.08 -3.00 6.84
N LEU A 275 2.13 -3.80 6.98
CA LEU A 275 2.52 -4.80 5.98
C LEU A 275 1.40 -5.82 5.76
N VAL A 276 0.86 -6.41 6.84
CA VAL A 276 -0.20 -7.41 6.73
C VAL A 276 -1.46 -6.80 6.10
N TYR A 277 -1.80 -5.57 6.47
CA TYR A 277 -2.90 -4.83 5.86
C TYR A 277 -2.67 -4.60 4.36
N CYS A 278 -1.52 -4.05 3.97
CA CYS A 278 -1.15 -3.81 2.58
C CYS A 278 -1.23 -5.11 1.75
N LEU A 279 -0.62 -6.19 2.24
CA LEU A 279 -0.70 -7.50 1.59
C LEU A 279 -2.15 -7.96 1.46
N ALA A 280 -2.95 -7.91 2.54
CA ALA A 280 -4.33 -8.36 2.50
C ALA A 280 -5.19 -7.58 1.49
N VAL A 281 -5.02 -6.25 1.39
CA VAL A 281 -5.83 -5.41 0.48
C VAL A 281 -5.34 -5.49 -0.97
N VAL A 282 -4.03 -5.47 -1.20
CA VAL A 282 -3.44 -5.54 -2.54
C VAL A 282 -3.56 -6.94 -3.13
N PHE A 283 -3.40 -7.99 -2.33
CA PHE A 283 -3.59 -9.37 -2.78
C PHE A 283 -5.07 -9.77 -2.72
N GLY A 284 -5.86 -9.05 -1.94
CA GLY A 284 -7.31 -9.19 -1.79
C GLY A 284 -7.69 -10.27 -0.78
N VAL A 285 -6.82 -11.27 -0.67
CA VAL A 285 -6.80 -12.28 0.37
C VAL A 285 -5.38 -12.75 0.60
N ILE A 286 -5.03 -12.97 1.86
CA ILE A 286 -3.82 -13.68 2.28
C ILE A 286 -4.21 -14.73 3.31
N ARG A 287 -3.33 -15.68 3.55
CA ARG A 287 -3.45 -16.59 4.68
C ARG A 287 -2.31 -16.31 5.66
N LEU A 288 -2.69 -16.07 6.90
CA LEU A 288 -1.82 -15.89 8.06
C LEU A 288 -2.02 -17.10 8.97
N ASN A 289 -1.06 -18.01 9.02
CA ASN A 289 -1.14 -19.25 9.80
C ASN A 289 -2.44 -20.05 9.50
N SER A 290 -3.31 -20.20 10.50
CA SER A 290 -4.63 -20.85 10.42
C SER A 290 -5.78 -19.88 10.14
N THR A 291 -5.50 -18.63 9.79
CA THR A 291 -6.51 -17.60 9.51
C THR A 291 -6.39 -17.07 8.08
N VAL A 292 -7.52 -17.00 7.37
CA VAL A 292 -7.61 -16.32 6.07
C VAL A 292 -8.02 -14.87 6.31
N VAL A 293 -7.23 -13.93 5.82
CA VAL A 293 -7.43 -12.49 5.99
C VAL A 293 -7.84 -11.90 4.64
N PHE A 294 -9.08 -11.44 4.54
CA PHE A 294 -9.59 -10.76 3.35
C PHE A 294 -9.45 -9.25 3.49
N GLY A 295 -8.68 -8.64 2.58
CA GLY A 295 -8.65 -7.19 2.43
C GLY A 295 -9.77 -6.65 1.53
N GLU A 296 -10.39 -7.50 0.72
CA GLU A 296 -11.59 -7.19 -0.05
C GLU A 296 -12.58 -8.36 0.05
N PHE A 297 -13.83 -8.06 0.45
CA PHE A 297 -14.82 -9.08 0.75
C PHE A 297 -16.26 -8.58 0.64
N ARG A 298 -17.23 -9.51 0.58
CA ARG A 298 -18.67 -9.21 0.53
C ARG A 298 -19.15 -8.55 1.82
N GLY A 299 -19.83 -7.40 1.68
CA GLY A 299 -20.29 -6.62 2.83
C GLY A 299 -19.28 -5.60 3.38
N LYS A 300 -18.03 -5.56 2.87
CA LYS A 300 -17.07 -4.50 3.24
C LYS A 300 -17.66 -3.11 3.00
N SER A 301 -17.63 -2.27 4.03
CA SER A 301 -18.23 -0.93 4.05
C SER A 301 -17.20 0.18 4.24
N ARG A 302 -16.17 -0.07 5.07
CA ARG A 302 -15.10 0.89 5.38
C ARG A 302 -13.78 0.41 4.79
N HIS A 303 -12.87 1.34 4.53
CA HIS A 303 -11.59 1.03 3.87
C HIS A 303 -10.65 0.21 4.77
N GLU A 304 -10.71 0.43 6.08
CA GLU A 304 -9.85 -0.20 7.09
C GLU A 304 -10.36 -1.56 7.56
N GLU A 305 -11.55 -1.98 7.14
CA GLU A 305 -12.13 -3.26 7.54
C GLU A 305 -11.38 -4.44 6.89
N LEU A 306 -11.06 -5.44 7.68
CA LEU A 306 -10.61 -6.75 7.25
C LEU A 306 -11.64 -7.78 7.70
N LYS A 307 -11.84 -8.83 6.90
CA LYS A 307 -12.60 -10.01 7.33
C LYS A 307 -11.60 -11.12 7.65
N LEU A 308 -11.65 -11.62 8.87
CA LEU A 308 -10.92 -12.78 9.32
C LEU A 308 -11.82 -14.00 9.21
N ARG A 309 -11.27 -15.08 8.66
CA ARG A 309 -11.93 -16.38 8.56
C ARG A 309 -10.99 -17.41 9.17
N PHE A 310 -11.35 -17.91 10.33
CA PHE A 310 -10.52 -18.83 11.11
C PHE A 310 -10.74 -20.27 10.66
N LEU A 311 -9.64 -21.02 10.56
CA LEU A 311 -9.65 -22.46 10.26
C LEU A 311 -9.50 -23.31 11.53
N ASP A 312 -9.21 -22.68 12.67
CA ASP A 312 -9.12 -23.28 14.00
C ASP A 312 -10.18 -22.66 14.92
N GLU A 313 -11.11 -23.47 15.43
CA GLU A 313 -12.22 -23.02 16.28
C GLU A 313 -11.75 -22.50 17.65
N ASN A 314 -10.70 -23.08 18.23
CA ASN A 314 -10.21 -22.65 19.55
C ASN A 314 -9.65 -21.23 19.50
N MET A 315 -8.97 -20.89 18.39
CA MET A 315 -8.43 -19.56 18.15
C MET A 315 -9.54 -18.51 18.06
N VAL A 316 -10.72 -18.86 17.53
CA VAL A 316 -11.84 -17.92 17.38
C VAL A 316 -12.33 -17.45 18.75
N GLU A 317 -12.54 -18.38 19.69
CA GLU A 317 -13.11 -18.05 20.99
C GLU A 317 -12.20 -17.09 21.77
N GLU A 318 -10.89 -17.35 21.74
CA GLU A 318 -9.88 -16.49 22.35
C GLU A 318 -9.82 -15.13 21.66
N PHE A 319 -9.75 -15.10 20.32
CA PHE A 319 -9.72 -13.86 19.56
C PHE A 319 -10.94 -12.98 19.83
N GLU A 320 -12.14 -13.56 19.82
CA GLU A 320 -13.38 -12.82 20.09
C GLU A 320 -13.45 -12.28 21.52
N ARG A 321 -12.97 -13.05 22.51
CA ARG A 321 -12.89 -12.60 23.90
C ARG A 321 -12.02 -11.36 24.00
N ASP A 322 -10.84 -11.39 23.40
CA ASP A 322 -9.86 -10.32 23.48
C ASP A 322 -10.33 -9.10 22.67
N LEU A 323 -10.91 -9.33 21.48
CA LEU A 323 -11.53 -8.28 20.66
C LEU A 323 -12.66 -7.55 21.41
N ARG A 324 -13.57 -8.29 22.07
CA ARG A 324 -14.63 -7.71 22.89
C ARG A 324 -14.06 -6.86 24.02
N THR A 325 -12.97 -7.31 24.63
CA THR A 325 -12.31 -6.60 25.73
C THR A 325 -11.65 -5.32 25.23
N CYS A 326 -10.85 -5.39 24.16
CA CYS A 326 -10.22 -4.23 23.54
C CYS A 326 -11.26 -3.18 23.09
N ARG A 327 -12.34 -3.60 22.42
CA ARG A 327 -13.42 -2.68 22.00
C ARG A 327 -14.09 -1.99 23.19
N LYS A 328 -14.34 -2.72 24.29
CA LYS A 328 -14.88 -2.13 25.52
C LYS A 328 -13.92 -1.12 26.13
N LEU A 329 -12.63 -1.44 26.21
CA LEU A 329 -11.62 -0.53 26.74
C LEU A 329 -11.50 0.74 25.90
N MET A 330 -11.46 0.62 24.57
CA MET A 330 -11.44 1.77 23.66
C MET A 330 -12.70 2.65 23.80
N ALA A 331 -13.86 2.04 24.03
CA ALA A 331 -15.11 2.77 24.25
C ALA A 331 -15.15 3.56 25.58
N LEU A 332 -14.24 3.27 26.53
CA LEU A 332 -14.09 4.06 27.75
C LEU A 332 -13.38 5.40 27.49
N GLY A 333 -12.78 5.61 26.32
CA GLY A 333 -12.14 6.88 25.95
C GLY A 333 -10.90 7.23 26.78
N ILE A 334 -10.21 6.22 27.34
CA ILE A 334 -8.99 6.42 28.10
C ILE A 334 -7.91 6.91 27.13
N GLU A 335 -7.50 8.16 27.27
CA GLU A 335 -6.40 8.74 26.47
C GLU A 335 -5.09 7.97 26.73
N LYS A 336 -4.31 7.80 25.66
CA LYS A 336 -3.02 7.09 25.68
C LYS A 336 -1.95 7.85 26.45
#